data_AF-A0A2A5F6V0-F1
#
_entry.id   AF-A0A2A5F6V0-F1
#
_cell.length_a   1.000
_cell.length_b   1.000
_cell.length_c   1.000
_cell.angle_alpha   90.00
_cell.angle_beta   90.00
_cell.angle_gamma   90.00
#
_symmetry.space_group_name_H-M   'P 1'
#
loop_
_entity.id
_entity.type
_entity.pdbx_description
1 polymer ?
#
loop_
_entity_poly.entity_id
_entity_poly.type
_entity_poly.pdbx_seq_one_letter_code
_entity_poly.pdbx_strand_id
1 'polypeptide(L)'
;MARVTVEDCIDKVPNRFELVMLAAHRARELSLGAELTVERDNDKNPVVALREIAEETLTAEHLREAAIESHQTQIEVDEAEEDQMTLLMGTEEGEAAEDDMSEENLLRALMEAQEAK
;
A
#
# COMPACT_ATOMS: atom_id res chain seq x y z
N MET A 1 -40.37 0.60 -0.85
CA MET A 1 -39.75 -0.38 0.07
C MET A 1 -39.70 -1.71 -0.63
N ALA A 2 -38.70 -1.86 -1.50
CA ALA A 2 -38.34 -3.14 -2.06
C ALA A 2 -37.97 -4.11 -0.93
N ARG A 3 -38.56 -5.31 -0.94
CA ARG A 3 -38.22 -6.36 0.02
C ARG A 3 -36.94 -7.04 -0.49
N VAL A 4 -35.78 -6.57 -0.03
CA VAL A 4 -34.52 -7.32 -0.21
C VAL A 4 -34.54 -8.48 0.78
N THR A 5 -34.25 -9.70 0.33
CA THR A 5 -34.06 -10.85 1.23
C THR A 5 -32.58 -11.07 1.45
N VAL A 6 -32.21 -11.57 2.63
CA VAL A 6 -30.81 -11.85 2.96
C VAL A 6 -30.26 -12.98 2.08
N GLU A 7 -31.13 -13.78 1.49
CA GLU A 7 -30.80 -14.87 0.56
C GLU A 7 -30.05 -14.35 -0.66
N ASP A 8 -30.50 -13.23 -1.23
CA ASP A 8 -29.86 -12.61 -2.40
C ASP A 8 -28.41 -12.19 -2.11
N CYS A 9 -28.08 -11.88 -0.85
CA CYS A 9 -26.74 -11.48 -0.44
C CYS A 9 -25.85 -12.68 -0.06
N ILE A 10 -26.43 -13.78 0.44
CA ILE A 10 -25.68 -14.96 0.90
C ILE A 10 -24.98 -15.66 -0.27
N ASP A 11 -25.56 -15.63 -1.46
CA ASP A 11 -24.93 -16.19 -2.66
C ASP A 11 -23.61 -15.49 -3.03
N LYS A 12 -23.45 -14.21 -2.62
CA LYS A 12 -22.26 -13.39 -2.90
C LYS A 12 -21.30 -13.42 -1.72
N VAL A 13 -21.83 -13.42 -0.50
CA VAL A 13 -21.06 -13.50 0.75
C VAL A 13 -21.60 -14.65 1.61
N PRO A 14 -21.02 -15.86 1.49
CA PRO A 14 -21.53 -17.05 2.19
C PRO A 14 -21.50 -16.91 3.72
N ASN A 15 -20.55 -16.12 4.24
CA ASN A 15 -20.43 -15.86 5.67
C ASN A 15 -21.38 -14.74 6.10
N ARG A 16 -22.43 -15.09 6.84
CA ARG A 16 -23.42 -14.13 7.35
C ARG A 16 -22.86 -13.06 8.28
N PHE A 17 -21.84 -13.38 9.08
CA PHE A 17 -21.20 -12.39 9.95
C PHE A 17 -20.40 -11.39 9.13
N GLU A 18 -19.69 -11.89 8.12
CA GLU A 18 -18.93 -11.04 7.19
C GLU A 18 -19.86 -10.12 6.40
N LEU A 19 -20.97 -10.65 5.86
CA LEU A 19 -21.98 -9.86 5.18
C LEU A 19 -22.46 -8.68 6.04
N VAL A 20 -22.76 -8.94 7.32
CA VAL A 20 -23.19 -7.90 8.26
C VAL A 20 -22.09 -6.86 8.48
N MET A 21 -20.83 -7.27 8.59
CA MET A 21 -19.70 -6.37 8.76
C MET A 21 -19.48 -5.48 7.54
N LEU A 22 -19.48 -6.05 6.33
CA LEU A 22 -19.31 -5.32 5.07
C LEU A 22 -20.47 -4.34 4.85
N ALA A 23 -21.71 -4.80 5.00
CA ALA A 23 -22.89 -3.94 4.86
C ALA A 23 -22.92 -2.81 5.91
N ALA A 24 -22.46 -3.08 7.14
CA ALA A 24 -22.38 -2.06 8.18
C ALA A 24 -21.29 -1.02 7.91
N HIS A 25 -20.14 -1.44 7.37
CA HIS A 25 -19.08 -0.51 6.94
C HIS A 25 -19.59 0.37 5.80
N ARG A 26 -20.14 -0.24 4.74
CA ARG A 26 -20.72 0.48 3.61
C ARG A 26 -21.83 1.45 4.02
N ALA A 27 -22.72 1.03 4.91
CA ALA A 27 -23.79 1.90 5.41
C ALA A 27 -23.27 3.15 6.16
N ARG A 28 -22.08 3.07 6.80
CA ARG A 28 -21.43 4.24 7.40
C ARG A 28 -20.88 5.16 6.32
N GLU A 29 -20.24 4.64 5.28
CA GLU A 29 -19.79 5.46 4.14
C GLU A 29 -20.95 6.25 3.52
N LEU A 30 -22.08 5.58 3.28
CA LEU A 30 -23.31 6.23 2.79
C LEU A 30 -23.84 7.29 3.77
N SER A 31 -23.61 7.11 5.08
CA SER A 31 -23.98 8.09 6.10
C SER A 31 -23.04 9.30 6.11
N LEU A 32 -21.79 9.12 5.67
CA LEU A 32 -20.79 10.17 5.49
C LEU A 32 -20.91 10.90 4.15
N GLY A 33 -21.85 10.49 3.28
CA GLY A 33 -22.13 11.13 2.00
C GLY A 33 -21.50 10.44 0.79
N ALA A 34 -21.03 9.20 0.92
CA ALA A 34 -20.58 8.42 -0.24
C ALA A 34 -21.68 8.28 -1.30
N GLU A 35 -21.29 8.25 -2.57
CA GLU A 35 -22.21 8.11 -3.69
C GLU A 35 -22.88 6.74 -3.70
N LEU A 36 -24.15 6.75 -4.10
CA LEU A 36 -24.99 5.57 -4.23
C LEU A 36 -24.76 4.94 -5.60
N THR A 37 -24.60 3.62 -5.66
CA THR A 37 -24.48 2.89 -6.93
C THR A 37 -25.82 2.30 -7.40
N VAL A 38 -26.84 2.35 -6.54
CA VAL A 38 -28.21 1.88 -6.81
C VAL A 38 -29.22 2.97 -6.50
N GLU A 39 -30.38 2.93 -7.17
CA GLU A 39 -31.45 3.89 -6.92
C GLU A 39 -32.07 3.72 -5.52
N ARG A 40 -32.27 4.86 -4.84
CA ARG A 40 -32.77 4.91 -3.47
C ARG A 40 -34.30 4.90 -3.43
N ASP A 41 -34.89 3.76 -3.07
CA ASP A 41 -36.35 3.59 -2.90
C ASP A 41 -36.82 3.86 -1.46
N ASN A 42 -36.56 5.07 -0.95
CA ASN A 42 -36.80 5.43 0.47
C ASN A 42 -36.13 4.51 1.51
N ASP A 43 -35.17 3.72 1.06
CA ASP A 43 -34.45 2.76 1.89
C ASP A 43 -33.42 3.48 2.80
N LYS A 44 -33.23 2.91 3.99
CA LYS A 44 -32.18 3.34 4.92
C LYS A 44 -30.82 2.81 4.44
N ASN A 45 -29.74 3.49 4.83
CA ASN A 45 -28.38 3.16 4.39
C ASN A 45 -28.00 1.67 4.54
N PRO A 46 -28.36 0.95 5.63
CA PRO A 46 -28.10 -0.49 5.71
C PRO A 46 -28.81 -1.33 4.65
N VAL A 47 -30.05 -0.97 4.30
CA VAL A 47 -30.82 -1.70 3.27
C VAL A 47 -30.27 -1.39 1.88
N VAL A 48 -29.87 -0.14 1.64
CA VAL A 48 -29.23 0.24 0.39
C VAL A 48 -27.90 -0.50 0.22
N ALA A 49 -27.05 -0.57 1.25
CA ALA A 49 -25.80 -1.31 1.21
C ALA A 49 -26.01 -2.81 0.86
N LEU A 50 -27.03 -3.45 1.45
CA LEU A 50 -27.37 -4.83 1.11
C LEU A 50 -27.84 -4.97 -0.35
N ARG A 51 -28.54 -3.98 -0.90
CA ARG A 51 -28.94 -3.97 -2.31
C ARG A 51 -27.74 -3.78 -3.24
N GLU A 52 -26.79 -2.91 -2.91
CA GLU A 52 -25.54 -2.75 -3.67
C GLU A 52 -24.75 -4.08 -3.73
N ILE A 53 -24.73 -4.85 -2.64
CA ILE A 53 -24.11 -6.18 -2.57
C ILE A 53 -24.92 -7.21 -3.39
N ALA A 54 -26.25 -7.21 -3.27
CA ALA A 54 -27.11 -8.16 -3.97
C ALA A 54 -27.13 -7.96 -5.49
N GLU A 55 -27.08 -6.70 -5.94
CA GLU A 55 -27.04 -6.27 -7.34
C GLU A 55 -25.59 -6.28 -7.91
N GLU A 56 -24.58 -6.62 -7.09
CA GLU A 56 -23.15 -6.66 -7.43
C GLU A 56 -22.59 -5.34 -8.02
N THR A 57 -23.27 -4.22 -7.78
CA THR A 57 -22.75 -2.89 -8.13
C THR A 57 -21.52 -2.54 -7.29
N LEU A 58 -21.43 -3.12 -6.09
CA LEU A 58 -20.23 -3.17 -5.26
C LEU A 58 -19.97 -4.61 -4.85
N THR A 59 -18.80 -5.12 -5.24
CA THR A 59 -18.40 -6.50 -4.91
C THR A 59 -17.95 -6.61 -3.46
N ALA A 60 -18.11 -7.80 -2.88
CA ALA A 60 -17.66 -8.08 -1.51
C ALA A 60 -16.15 -7.88 -1.33
N GLU A 61 -15.35 -8.17 -2.37
CA GLU A 61 -13.91 -7.94 -2.35
C GLU A 61 -13.59 -6.45 -2.25
N HIS A 62 -14.23 -5.61 -3.07
CA HIS A 62 -14.00 -4.17 -3.02
C HIS A 62 -14.39 -3.56 -1.67
N LEU A 63 -15.53 -3.98 -1.11
CA LEU A 63 -15.94 -3.55 0.24
C LEU A 63 -14.97 -4.02 1.32
N ARG A 64 -14.37 -5.21 1.15
CA ARG A 64 -13.37 -5.73 2.08
C ARG A 64 -12.09 -4.91 2.02
N GLU A 65 -11.59 -4.61 0.82
CA GLU A 65 -10.41 -3.77 0.62
C GLU A 65 -10.61 -2.39 1.22
N ALA A 66 -11.73 -1.73 0.90
CA ALA A 66 -12.07 -0.42 1.47
C ALA A 66 -12.16 -0.45 3.01
N ALA A 67 -12.70 -1.52 3.58
CA ALA A 67 -12.73 -1.71 5.02
C ALA A 67 -11.32 -1.87 5.62
N ILE A 68 -10.46 -2.64 4.98
CA ILE A 68 -9.06 -2.83 5.39
C ILE A 68 -8.31 -1.48 5.34
N GLU A 69 -8.38 -0.77 4.23
CA GLU A 69 -7.75 0.54 4.03
C GLU A 69 -8.20 1.54 5.09
N SER A 70 -9.50 1.59 5.40
CA SER A 70 -10.05 2.50 6.42
C SER A 70 -9.52 2.26 7.83
N HIS A 71 -8.94 1.08 8.10
CA HIS A 71 -8.35 0.71 9.37
C HIS A 71 -6.82 0.79 9.39
N GLN A 72 -6.16 0.89 8.24
CA GLN A 72 -4.72 1.09 8.14
C GLN A 72 -4.35 2.54 8.47
N THR A 73 -4.10 2.82 9.76
CA THR A 73 -3.76 4.17 10.25
C THR A 73 -2.26 4.48 10.17
N GLN A 74 -1.43 3.46 9.97
CA GLN A 74 0.03 3.56 9.86
C GLN A 74 0.43 2.73 8.64
N ILE A 75 0.72 3.40 7.52
CA ILE A 75 1.33 2.76 6.36
C ILE A 75 2.83 2.91 6.59
N GLU A 76 3.54 1.81 6.85
CA GLU A 76 5.00 1.82 6.82
C GLU A 76 5.38 2.20 5.40
N VAL A 77 6.01 3.36 5.23
CA VAL A 77 6.64 3.71 3.97
C VAL A 77 7.80 2.74 3.85
N ASP A 78 7.69 1.76 2.95
CA ASP A 78 8.86 1.03 2.45
C ASP A 78 9.77 2.08 1.80
N GLU A 79 10.63 2.69 2.61
CA GLU A 79 11.74 3.46 2.10
C GLU A 79 12.55 2.48 1.24
N ALA A 80 12.70 2.77 -0.04
CA ALA A 80 13.61 2.02 -0.88
C ALA A 80 14.99 2.09 -0.20
N GLU A 81 15.49 0.95 0.28
CA GLU A 81 16.78 0.84 0.97
C GLU A 81 17.95 1.45 0.15
N GLU A 82 17.73 1.71 -1.14
CA GLU A 82 18.61 2.40 -2.08
C GLU A 82 19.06 3.80 -1.61
N ASP A 83 18.21 4.57 -0.91
CA ASP A 83 18.59 5.92 -0.45
C ASP A 83 19.52 5.90 0.76
N GLN A 84 19.43 4.91 1.65
CA GLN A 84 20.34 4.79 2.79
C GLN A 84 21.74 4.36 2.35
N MET A 85 21.86 3.49 1.33
CA MET A 85 23.15 3.13 0.75
C MET A 85 23.74 4.26 -0.10
N THR A 86 22.90 5.04 -0.79
CA THR A 86 23.30 6.25 -1.54
C THR A 86 23.74 7.39 -0.61
N LEU A 87 23.11 7.54 0.56
CA LEU A 87 23.52 8.52 1.57
C LEU A 87 24.81 8.08 2.29
N LEU A 88 24.99 6.78 2.52
CA LEU A 88 26.25 6.23 3.06
C LEU A 88 27.41 6.34 2.06
N MET A 89 27.13 6.21 0.76
CA MET A 89 28.08 6.46 -0.34
C MET A 89 28.11 7.95 -0.77
N GLY A 90 27.23 8.79 -0.24
CA GLY A 90 26.96 10.17 -0.67
C GLY A 90 27.90 11.22 -0.10
N THR A 91 29.06 10.79 0.40
CA THR A 91 30.20 11.69 0.72
C THR A 91 31.44 11.29 -0.07
N GLU A 92 31.25 10.76 -1.29
CA GLU A 92 32.31 10.60 -2.28
C GLU A 92 31.92 11.32 -3.58
N GLU A 93 31.66 12.63 -3.50
CA GLU A 93 31.83 13.48 -4.68
C GLU A 93 33.34 13.58 -4.99
N GLY A 94 33.78 12.75 -5.93
CA GLY A 94 34.78 13.15 -6.92
C GLY A 94 36.25 13.13 -6.51
N GLU A 95 36.86 11.95 -6.50
CA GLU A 95 38.22 11.77 -7.03
C GLU A 95 38.48 10.30 -7.43
N ALA A 96 37.57 9.71 -8.22
CA ALA A 96 37.89 8.55 -9.04
C ALA A 96 38.38 9.04 -10.42
N ALA A 97 39.49 9.78 -10.42
CA ALA A 97 40.34 9.91 -11.59
C ALA A 97 41.42 8.84 -11.44
N GLU A 98 41.23 7.72 -12.12
CA GLU A 98 42.32 6.83 -12.51
C GLU A 98 43.39 7.69 -13.21
N ASP A 99 44.62 7.78 -12.69
CA ASP A 99 45.85 7.45 -13.45
C ASP A 99 47.17 7.75 -12.70
N ASP A 100 48.05 6.74 -12.75
CA ASP A 100 49.50 6.86 -12.96
C ASP A 100 50.42 7.31 -11.81
N MET A 101 50.44 6.56 -10.69
CA MET A 101 51.74 6.40 -10.01
C MET A 101 52.61 5.53 -10.91
N SER A 102 53.40 6.16 -11.78
CA SER A 102 54.37 5.46 -12.63
C SER A 102 55.16 4.46 -11.78
N GLU A 103 55.44 3.27 -12.32
CA GLU A 103 56.19 2.22 -11.63
C GLU A 103 57.50 2.75 -10.99
N GLU A 104 58.04 3.82 -11.55
CA GLU A 104 59.22 4.54 -11.07
C GLU A 104 59.04 5.16 -9.67
N ASN A 105 57.85 5.71 -9.37
CA ASN A 105 57.55 6.29 -8.06
C ASN A 105 57.32 5.20 -6.99
N LEU A 106 56.75 4.06 -7.39
CA LEU A 106 56.56 2.90 -6.51
C LEU A 106 57.91 2.22 -6.20
N LEU A 107 58.79 2.08 -7.19
CA LEU A 107 60.14 1.53 -7.03
C LEU A 107 61.03 2.43 -6.15
N ARG A 108 60.90 3.76 -6.27
CA ARG A 108 61.64 4.71 -5.43
C ARG A 108 61.24 4.63 -3.95
N ALA A 109 59.94 4.55 -3.67
CA ALA A 109 59.43 4.39 -2.30
C ALA A 109 59.86 3.07 -1.66
N LEU A 110 59.98 1.99 -2.46
CA LEU A 110 60.48 0.69 -1.99
C LEU A 110 62.00 0.69 -1.72
N MET A 111 62.80 1.40 -2.51
CA MET A 111 64.25 1.52 -2.27
C MET A 111 64.57 2.39 -1.04
N GLU A 112 63.90 3.53 -0.86
CA GLU A 112 64.08 4.39 0.34
C GLU A 112 63.73 3.65 1.64
N ALA A 113 62.72 2.78 1.61
CA ALA A 113 62.34 1.95 2.76
C ALA A 113 63.38 0.87 3.10
N GLN A 114 64.19 0.43 2.12
CA GLN A 114 65.27 -0.53 2.36
C GLN A 114 66.60 0.13 2.80
N GLU A 115 66.83 1.41 2.50
CA GLU A 115 68.03 2.14 2.93
C GLU A 115 67.92 2.71 4.36
N ALA A 116 66.72 2.75 4.94
CA ALA A 116 66.50 3.21 6.32
C ALA A 116 66.90 2.19 7.41
N LYS A 117 67.81 1.25 7.13
CA LYS A 117 68.39 0.36 8.14
C LYS A 117 69.86 -0.01 7.90
#